data_AF-A0A6S6RTA4-F1
#
_entry.id   AF-A0A6S6RTA4-F1
#
_cell.length_a   1.000
_cell.length_b   1.000
_cell.length_c   1.000
_cell.angle_alpha   90.00
_cell.angle_beta   90.00
_cell.angle_gamma   90.00
#
_symmetry.space_group_name_H-M   'P 1'
#
loop_
_entity.id
_entity.type
_entity.pdbx_description
1 polymer ?
#
loop_
_entity_poly.entity_id
_entity_poly.type
_entity_poly.pdbx_seq_one_letter_code
_entity_poly.pdbx_strand_id
1 'polypeptide(L)' 'MLSKKNEEKSIEELKKKVLSLLNEQFKLRMQKRIGQVNKIHLFKKIRRNIARLKTKINEKLGKE' A
#
# COMPACT_ATOMS: atom_id res chain seq x y z
N MET A 1 -16.35 -21.23 -1.68
CA MET A 1 -15.30 -21.04 -2.70
C MET A 1 -15.13 -19.55 -3.00
N LEU A 2 -14.08 -18.85 -2.53
CA LEU A 2 -13.45 -17.69 -3.23
C LEU A 2 -12.21 -17.07 -2.53
N SER A 3 -11.43 -17.81 -1.74
CA SER A 3 -10.43 -17.15 -0.87
C SER A 3 -8.96 -17.24 -1.33
N LYS A 4 -8.67 -17.88 -2.48
CA LYS A 4 -7.29 -18.12 -2.96
C LYS A 4 -6.94 -17.48 -4.31
N LYS A 5 -7.70 -16.48 -4.78
CA LYS A 5 -7.48 -15.91 -6.14
C LYS A 5 -6.51 -14.73 -6.19
N ASN A 6 -5.38 -14.75 -5.47
CA ASN A 6 -4.43 -13.62 -5.49
C ASN A 6 -2.96 -13.94 -5.11
N GLU A 7 -2.54 -15.20 -5.02
CA GLU A 7 -1.13 -15.49 -4.66
C GLU A 7 -0.15 -15.22 -5.82
N GLU A 8 -0.65 -15.09 -7.05
CA GLU A 8 0.14 -14.83 -8.26
C GLU A 8 0.18 -13.36 -8.67
N LYS A 9 -0.10 -12.40 -7.78
CA LYS A 9 0.28 -11.02 -8.10
C LYS A 9 1.80 -10.95 -8.12
N SER A 10 2.37 -10.93 -9.33
CA SER A 10 3.80 -10.88 -9.57
C SER A 10 4.44 -9.76 -8.75
N ILE A 11 5.72 -9.90 -8.41
CA ILE A 11 6.47 -8.92 -7.61
C ILE A 11 6.34 -7.52 -8.23
N GLU A 12 6.32 -7.41 -9.57
CA GLU A 12 6.03 -6.17 -10.31
C GLU A 12 4.69 -5.53 -9.93
N GLU A 13 3.63 -6.33 -9.79
CA GLU A 13 2.29 -5.84 -9.51
C GLU A 13 2.15 -5.37 -8.05
N LEU A 14 2.86 -6.04 -7.13
CA LEU A 14 3.00 -5.59 -5.75
C LEU A 14 3.78 -4.27 -5.68
N LYS A 15 4.88 -4.13 -6.44
CA LYS A 15 5.63 -2.88 -6.57
C LYS A 15 4.77 -1.74 -7.15
N LYS A 16 4.00 -2.00 -8.20
CA LYS A 16 3.04 -1.04 -8.79
C LYS A 16 2.00 -0.58 -7.75
N LYS A 17 1.48 -1.48 -6.93
CA LYS A 17 0.58 -1.12 -5.83
C LYS A 17 1.22 -0.25 -4.76
N VAL A 18 2.48 -0.53 -4.41
CA VAL A 18 3.23 0.32 -3.48
C VAL A 18 3.37 1.74 -4.04
N LEU A 19 3.72 1.88 -5.33
CA LEU A 19 3.80 3.20 -6.00
C LEU A 19 2.46 3.94 -5.99
N SER A 20 1.36 3.24 -6.27
CA SER A 20 0.01 3.83 -6.21
C SER A 20 -0.33 4.35 -4.81
N LEU A 21 -0.05 3.57 -3.76
CA LEU A 21 -0.27 3.98 -2.37
C LEU A 21 0.63 5.14 -1.92
N LEU A 22 1.86 5.23 -2.44
CA LEU A 22 2.76 6.36 -2.19
C LEU A 22 2.21 7.65 -2.81
N ASN A 23 1.65 7.58 -4.02
CA ASN A 23 0.98 8.72 -4.65
C ASN A 23 -0.25 9.17 -3.84
N GLU A 24 -1.04 8.21 -3.33
CA GLU A 24 -2.18 8.50 -2.46
C GLU A 24 -1.73 9.14 -1.13
N GLN A 25 -0.64 8.66 -0.54
CA GLN A 25 -0.01 9.27 0.63
C GLN A 25 0.44 10.71 0.36
N PHE A 26 1.01 10.98 -0.82
CA PHE A 26 1.43 12.32 -1.22
C PHE A 26 0.24 13.27 -1.35
N LYS A 27 -0.84 12.84 -2.01
CA LYS A 27 -2.09 13.62 -2.11
C LYS A 27 -2.66 13.97 -0.73
N LEU A 28 -2.70 13.01 0.19
CA LEU A 28 -3.17 13.25 1.55
C LEU A 28 -2.24 14.18 2.34
N ARG A 29 -0.92 14.06 2.18
CA ARG A 29 0.04 15.01 2.77
C ARG A 29 -0.18 16.43 2.24
N MET A 30 -0.46 16.57 0.94
CA MET A 30 -0.75 17.87 0.34
C MET A 30 -2.06 18.47 0.88
N GLN A 31 -3.12 17.66 0.99
CA GLN A 31 -4.38 18.07 1.63
C GLN A 31 -4.18 18.50 3.09
N LYS A 32 -3.27 17.82 3.82
CA LYS A 32 -2.87 18.23 5.18
C LYS A 32 -2.23 19.60 5.20
N ARG A 33 -1.37 19.89 4.24
CA ARG A 33 -0.71 21.19 4.13
C ARG A 33 -1.69 22.32 3.79
N ILE A 34 -2.70 22.01 2.98
CA ILE A 34 -3.76 22.95 2.57
C ILE A 34 -4.76 23.21 3.73
N GLY A 35 -4.72 22.42 4.80
CA GLY A 35 -5.59 22.59 5.97
C GLY A 35 -6.94 21.86 5.89
N GLN A 36 -7.19 21.11 4.82
CA GLN A 36 -8.43 20.35 4.60
C GLN A 36 -8.23 18.84 4.83
N VAL A 37 -7.95 18.42 6.08
CA VAL A 37 -7.88 16.99 6.40
C VAL A 37 -9.04 16.55 7.27
N ASN A 38 -10.04 15.99 6.60
CA ASN A 38 -11.22 15.40 7.26
C ASN A 38 -10.98 13.94 7.68
N LYS A 39 -9.91 13.29 7.21
CA LYS A 39 -9.73 11.82 7.31
C LYS A 39 -8.35 11.42 7.82
N ILE A 40 -8.03 11.79 9.06
CA ILE A 40 -6.76 11.49 9.74
C ILE A 40 -6.46 9.97 9.79
N HIS A 41 -7.50 9.15 9.93
CA HIS A 41 -7.39 7.68 9.97
C HIS A 41 -6.78 7.09 8.68
N LEU A 42 -6.93 7.74 7.52
CA LEU A 42 -6.38 7.27 6.25
C LEU A 42 -4.85 7.27 6.24
N PHE A 43 -4.20 8.21 6.93
CA PHE A 43 -2.73 8.22 7.07
C PHE A 43 -2.21 6.95 7.76
N LYS A 44 -2.95 6.45 8.77
CA LYS A 44 -2.59 5.21 9.47
C LYS A 44 -2.85 3.99 8.58
N LYS A 45 -3.97 3.99 7.86
CA LYS A 45 -4.35 2.92 6.93
C LYS A 45 -3.34 2.75 5.78
N ILE A 46 -2.95 3.84 5.11
CA ILE A 46 -2.02 3.80 3.98
C ILE A 46 -0.63 3.35 4.42
N ARG A 47 -0.11 3.88 5.55
CA ARG A 47 1.18 3.43 6.12
C ARG A 47 1.18 1.91 6.40
N ARG A 48 0.12 1.39 7.02
CA ARG A 48 -0.03 -0.05 7.29
C ARG A 48 -0.15 -0.88 6.01
N ASN A 49 -0.86 -0.37 5.00
CA ASN A 49 -0.99 -1.05 3.72
C ASN A 49 0.35 -1.14 2.96
N ILE A 50 1.15 -0.06 2.97
CA ILE A 50 2.50 -0.07 2.40
C ILE A 50 3.38 -1.09 3.13
N ALA A 51 3.34 -1.11 4.47
CA ALA A 51 4.10 -2.08 5.27
C ALA A 51 3.72 -3.53 4.92
N ARG A 52 2.42 -3.85 4.88
CA ARG A 52 1.92 -5.19 4.51
C ARG A 52 2.35 -5.62 3.11
N LEU A 53 2.35 -4.70 2.14
CA LEU A 53 2.80 -5.03 0.78
C LEU A 53 4.31 -5.27 0.73
N LYS A 54 5.11 -4.45 1.44
CA LYS A 54 6.55 -4.68 1.56
C LYS A 54 6.86 -6.02 2.24
N THR A 55 6.13 -6.37 3.31
CA THR A 55 6.26 -7.68 3.95
C THR A 55 5.95 -8.82 2.98
N LYS A 56 4.86 -8.73 2.22
CA LYS A 56 4.54 -9.74 1.18
C LYS A 56 5.59 -9.85 0.08
N ILE A 57 6.23 -8.74 -0.30
CA ILE A 57 7.34 -8.76 -1.26
C ILE A 57 8.53 -9.52 -0.65
N ASN A 58 8.88 -9.22 0.60
CA ASN A 58 9.96 -9.93 1.30
C ASN A 58 9.65 -11.41 1.53
N GLU A 59 8.41 -11.77 1.88
CA GLU A 59 7.97 -13.17 2.01
C GLU A 59 8.07 -13.94 0.69
N LYS A 60 7.91 -13.25 -0.46
CA LYS A 60 8.09 -13.86 -1.78
C LYS A 60 9.56 -14.00 -2.17
N LEU A 61 10.39 -13.01 -1.81
CA LEU A 61 11.83 -13.01 -2.10
C LEU A 61 12.62 -13.95 -1.18
N GLY A 62 12.17 -14.15 0.07
CA GLY A 62 12.82 -15.04 1.04
C GLY A 62 12.25 -16.47 1.07
N LYS A 63 11.35 -16.81 0.15
CA LYS A 63 10.84 -18.19 -0.05
C LYS A 63 11.53 -18.92 -1.22
N GLU A 64 12.61 -18.34 -1.75
CA GLU A 64 13.57 -19.02 -2.63
C GLU A 64 14.72 -19.61 -1.81
#